data_AF-A0A7R6VZD0-F1
#
_entry.id   AF-A0A7R6VZD0-F1
#
_cell.length_a   1.000
_cell.length_b   1.000
_cell.length_c   1.000
_cell.angle_alpha   90.00
_cell.angle_beta   90.00
_cell.angle_gamma   90.00
#
_symmetry.space_group_name_H-M   'P 1'
#
loop_
_entity.id
_entity.type
_entity.pdbx_description
1 polymer ?
#
loop_
_entity_poly.entity_id
_entity_poly.type
_entity_poly.pdbx_seq_one_letter_code
_entity_poly.pdbx_strand_id
1 'polypeptide(L)' 'MQFIKKNDVVSVTYISNYKIYIFFGLVKKIKKSTFTIVKKVQDIEVKKVFLVKNPNLISLKKKK' A
#
# COMPACT_ATOMS: atom_id res chain seq x y z
N MET A 1 -10.01 -13.03 5.62
CA MET A 1 -9.25 -11.80 5.29
C MET A 1 -7.76 -12.13 5.35
N GLN A 2 -6.99 -11.90 4.27
CA GLN A 2 -5.53 -12.06 4.34
C GLN A 2 -4.96 -10.95 5.24
N PHE A 3 -4.37 -11.34 6.37
CA PHE A 3 -3.67 -10.42 7.24
C PHE A 3 -2.34 -10.03 6.60
N ILE A 4 -2.12 -8.73 6.47
CA ILE A 4 -0.90 -8.17 5.91
C ILE A 4 0.05 -7.92 7.06
N LYS A 5 1.28 -8.42 6.94
CA LYS A 5 2.31 -8.26 7.95
C LYS A 5 3.37 -7.27 7.48
N LYS A 6 4.14 -6.78 8.44
CA LYS A 6 5.36 -6.02 8.14
C LYS A 6 6.27 -6.89 7.25
N ASN A 7 6.92 -6.27 6.28
CA ASN A 7 7.75 -6.89 5.25
C ASN A 7 7.01 -7.72 4.19
N ASP A 8 5.67 -7.73 4.18
CA ASP A 8 4.95 -8.30 3.05
C ASP A 8 5.09 -7.41 1.80
N VAL A 9 5.27 -8.02 0.64
CA VAL A 9 5.16 -7.35 -0.65
C VAL A 9 3.68 -7.31 -1.03
N VAL A 10 3.16 -6.10 -1.25
CA VAL A 10 1.75 -5.88 -1.54
C VAL A 10 1.56 -4.99 -2.75
N SER A 11 0.41 -5.11 -3.40
CA SER A 11 -0.13 -4.15 -4.35
C SER A 11 -1.41 -3.53 -3.80
N VAL A 12 -1.49 -2.21 -3.89
CA VAL A 12 -2.63 -1.39 -3.47
C VAL A 12 -3.20 -0.71 -4.70
N THR A 13 -4.49 -0.91 -4.93
CA THR A 13 -5.27 -0.17 -5.91
C THR A 13 -6.11 0.87 -5.18
N TYR A 14 -6.04 2.12 -5.60
CA TYR A 14 -6.74 3.24 -4.99
C TYR A 14 -7.19 4.26 -6.03
N ILE A 15 -8.22 5.03 -5.71
CA ILE A 15 -8.71 6.14 -6.53
C ILE A 15 -8.06 7.44 -6.03
N SER A 16 -7.59 8.26 -6.96
CA SER A 16 -7.16 9.62 -6.70
C SER A 16 -7.52 10.47 -7.92
N ASN A 17 -8.04 11.68 -7.72
CA ASN A 17 -8.42 12.59 -8.83
C ASN A 17 -9.23 11.88 -9.94
N TYR A 18 -10.24 11.09 -9.55
CA TYR A 18 -11.11 10.32 -10.45
C TYR A 18 -10.40 9.30 -11.36
N LYS A 19 -9.13 8.97 -11.09
CA LYS A 19 -8.34 7.96 -11.79
C LYS A 19 -7.96 6.83 -10.85
N ILE A 20 -7.86 5.62 -11.42
CA ILE A 20 -7.41 4.42 -10.69
C ILE A 20 -5.89 4.36 -10.75
N TYR A 21 -5.26 4.22 -9.58
CA TYR A 21 -3.83 4.07 -9.43
C TYR A 21 -3.50 2.75 -8.76
N ILE A 22 -2.36 2.19 -9.13
CA ILE A 22 -1.79 0.99 -8.50
C ILE A 22 -0.42 1.35 -7.93
N PHE A 23 -0.23 1.07 -6.64
CA PHE A 23 1.05 1.23 -5.96
C PHE A 23 1.49 -0.11 -5.38
N PHE A 24 2.74 -0.49 -5.62
CA PHE A 24 3.28 -1.77 -5.17
C PHE A 24 4.58 -1.56 -4.41
N GLY A 25 4.81 -2.38 -3.39
CA GLY A 25 6.03 -2.29 -2.59
C GLY A 25 5.94 -3.10 -1.30
N LEU A 26 6.93 -2.89 -0.44
CA LEU A 26 7.05 -3.55 0.86
C LEU A 26 6.30 -2.78 1.94
N VAL A 27 5.56 -3.49 2.78
CA VAL A 27 4.93 -2.91 3.97
C VAL A 27 5.99 -2.66 5.04
N LYS A 28 6.41 -1.41 5.19
CA LYS A 28 7.47 -1.04 6.16
C LYS A 28 6.93 -0.88 7.58
N LYS A 29 5.72 -0.34 7.73
CA LYS A 29 5.12 -0.02 9.03
C LYS A 29 3.61 -0.24 9.00
N ILE A 30 3.07 -0.83 10.07
CA ILE A 30 1.64 -0.99 10.29
C ILE A 30 1.32 -0.34 11.64
N LYS A 31 0.30 0.51 11.67
CA LYS A 31 -0.33 1.07 12.87
C LYS A 31 -1.79 0.59 12.92
N LYS A 32 -2.50 0.93 13.99
CA LYS A 32 -3.89 0.53 14.23
C LYS A 32 -4.83 0.72 13.03
N SER A 33 -4.70 1.83 12.29
CA SER A 33 -5.57 2.15 11.14
C SER A 33 -4.83 2.45 9.84
N THR A 34 -3.51 2.58 9.87
CA THR A 34 -2.71 2.98 8.70
C THR A 34 -1.58 2.01 8.45
N PHE A 35 -1.21 1.80 7.20
CA PHE A 35 -0.01 1.07 6.81
C PHE A 35 0.82 1.90 5.84
N THR A 36 2.12 1.67 5.86
CA THR A 36 3.09 2.37 5.02
C THR A 36 3.71 1.38 4.05
N ILE A 37 3.60 1.68 2.76
CA ILE A 37 4.28 0.95 1.70
C ILE A 37 5.46 1.77 1.22
N VAL A 38 6.58 1.09 1.05
CA VAL A 38 7.80 1.63 0.51
C VAL A 38 8.13 0.92 -0.79
N LYS A 39 8.50 1.70 -1.80
CA LYS A 39 8.98 1.22 -3.08
C LYS A 39 10.28 1.94 -3.41
N LYS A 40 11.34 1.20 -3.71
CA LYS A 40 12.56 1.79 -4.28
C LYS A 40 12.37 1.92 -5.80
N VAL A 41 12.55 3.11 -6.33
CA VAL A 41 12.53 3.38 -7.78
C VAL A 41 13.88 4.02 -8.08
N GLN A 42 14.73 3.29 -8.82
CA GLN A 42 16.14 3.65 -8.99
C GLN A 42 16.80 3.82 -7.60
N ASP A 43 17.35 5.00 -7.31
CA ASP A 43 17.96 5.32 -6.00
C ASP A 43 17.06 6.14 -5.07
N ILE A 44 15.79 6.35 -5.46
CA ILE A 44 14.84 7.13 -4.67
C ILE A 44 13.88 6.18 -3.95
N GLU A 45 13.77 6.34 -2.63
CA GLU A 45 12.79 5.64 -1.81
C GLU A 45 11.46 6.39 -1.82
N VAL A 46 10.45 5.83 -2.49
CA VAL A 46 9.10 6.37 -2.51
C VAL A 46 8.28 5.72 -1.41
N LYS A 47 7.79 6.53 -0.47
CA LYS A 47 6.98 6.10 0.66
C LYS A 47 5.54 6.62 0.52
N LYS A 48 4.56 5.72 0.62
CA LYS A 48 3.14 6.09 0.69
C LYS A 48 2.47 5.50 1.92
N VAL A 49 1.58 6.28 2.52
CA VAL A 49 0.77 5.89 3.68
C VAL A 49 -0.66 5.72 3.23
N PHE A 50 -1.27 4.61 3.64
CA PHE A 50 -2.65 4.26 3.33
C PHE A 50 -3.43 4.03 4.62
N LEU A 51 -4.68 4.46 4.65
CA LEU A 51 -5.64 4.20 5.73
C LEU A 51 -6.49 2.98 5.36
N VAL A 52 -6.61 2.00 6.25
CA VAL A 52 -7.29 0.72 6.00
C VAL A 52 -8.77 0.90 5.65
N LYS A 53 -9.44 1.89 6.27
CA LYS A 53 -10.86 2.21 6.04
C LYS A 53 -11.08 3.38 5.07
N ASN A 54 -10.11 3.68 4.21
CA ASN A 54 -10.26 4.75 3.23
C ASN A 54 -11.28 4.33 2.15
N PRO A 55 -12.35 5.09 1.88
CA PRO A 55 -13.30 4.77 0.80
C PRO A 55 -12.64 4.75 -0.58
N ASN A 56 -11.52 5.47 -0.76
CA ASN A 56 -10.76 5.47 -2.01
C ASN A 56 -9.80 4.28 -2.14
N LEU A 57 -9.71 3.40 -1.14
CA LEU A 57 -8.92 2.17 -1.19
C LEU A 57 -9.78 1.07 -1.83
N ILE A 58 -9.47 0.69 -3.06
CA ILE A 58 -10.26 -0.31 -3.80
C ILE A 58 -9.85 -1.73 -3.40
N SER A 59 -8.55 -2.00 -3.41
CA SER A 59 -8.04 -3.37 -3.23
C SER A 59 -6.64 -3.35 -2.65
N LEU A 60 -6.34 -4.37 -1.86
CA LEU A 60 -5.04 -4.59 -1.27
C LEU A 60 -4.73 -6.08 -1.36
N LYS A 61 -3.77 -6.44 -2.22
CA LYS A 61 -3.38 -7.82 -2.51
C LYS A 61 -1.95 -8.06 -2.05
N LYS A 62 -1.73 -9.20 -1.39
CA LYS A 62 -0.39 -9.69 -1.10
C LYS A 62 0.16 -10.40 -2.35
N LYS A 63 1.37 -10.04 -2.78
CA LYS A 63 2.10 -10.86 -3.76
C LYS A 63 2.76 -12.02 -3.02
N LYS A 64 2.57 -13.25 -3.53
CA LYS A 64 3.31 -14.43 -3.09
C LYS A 64 4.76 -14.33 -3.54
#